data_AF-A0A2S5QX96-F1
#
_entry.id   AF-A0A2S5QX96-F1
#
_cell.length_a   1.000
_cell.length_b   1.000
_cell.length_c   1.000
_cell.angle_alpha   90.00
_cell.angle_beta   90.00
_cell.angle_gamma   90.00
#
_symmetry.space_group_name_H-M   'P 1'
#
loop_
_entity.id
_entity.type
_entity.pdbx_description
1 polymer ?
#
loop_
_entity_poly.entity_id
_entity_poly.type
_entity_poly.pdbx_seq_one_letter_code
_entity_poly.pdbx_strand_id
1 'polypeptide(L)' 'MTIQASPKTNRDVSDDVLRAIEELKSGTGFGSVEIIIHEGRVTQIEKREKIRFTLDKSKSSPTALAAAK' A
#
# COMPACT_ATOMS: atom_id res chain seq x y z
N MET A 1 7.40 -4.83 -39.02
CA MET A 1 6.19 -4.16 -38.51
C MET A 1 6.58 -3.41 -37.25
N THR A 2 6.50 -2.07 -37.25
CA THR A 2 6.77 -1.26 -36.05
C THR A 2 5.44 -1.03 -35.32
N ILE A 3 5.34 -1.49 -34.08
CA ILE A 3 4.17 -1.27 -33.23
C ILE A 3 4.29 0.13 -32.62
N GLN A 4 3.60 1.10 -33.20
CA GLN A 4 3.49 2.43 -32.60
C GLN A 4 2.50 2.35 -31.42
N ALA A 5 3.03 2.36 -30.20
CA ALA A 5 2.24 2.50 -28.98
C ALA A 5 1.51 3.85 -29.04
N SER A 6 0.18 3.80 -29.14
CA SER A 6 -0.66 5.00 -29.18
C SER A 6 -0.62 5.73 -27.84
N PRO A 7 -0.61 7.07 -27.79
CA PRO A 7 -0.41 7.83 -26.55
C PRO A 7 -1.47 7.59 -25.46
N LYS A 8 -2.62 7.00 -25.81
CA LYS A 8 -3.66 6.61 -24.84
C LYS A 8 -3.17 5.51 -23.89
N THR A 9 -2.53 4.46 -24.40
CA THR A 9 -2.12 3.31 -23.59
C THR A 9 -1.08 3.69 -22.53
N ASN A 10 -0.18 4.62 -22.85
CA ASN A 10 0.83 5.09 -21.90
C ASN A 10 0.19 5.90 -20.75
N ARG A 11 -0.82 6.71 -21.07
CA ARG A 11 -1.55 7.48 -20.05
C ARG A 11 -2.33 6.57 -19.11
N ASP A 12 -2.98 5.56 -19.66
CA ASP A 12 -3.74 4.57 -18.87
C ASP A 12 -2.82 3.82 -17.89
N VAL A 13 -1.64 3.38 -18.33
CA VAL A 13 -0.65 2.73 -17.44
C VAL A 13 -0.16 3.68 -16.36
N SER A 14 0.11 4.94 -16.71
CA SER A 14 0.59 5.95 -15.75
C SER A 14 -0.45 6.22 -14.66
N ASP A 15 -1.72 6.34 -15.05
CA ASP A 15 -2.83 6.58 -14.12
C ASP A 15 -3.04 5.38 -13.18
N ASP A 16 -2.94 4.16 -13.69
CA ASP A 16 -3.04 2.93 -12.88
C ASP A 16 -1.89 2.81 -11.87
N VAL A 17 -0.66 3.13 -12.28
CA VAL A 17 0.50 3.13 -11.39
C VAL A 17 0.37 4.20 -10.30
N LEU A 18 -0.03 5.41 -10.66
CA LEU A 18 -0.24 6.50 -9.70
C LEU A 18 -1.30 6.13 -8.66
N ARG A 19 -2.41 5.54 -9.10
CA ARG A 19 -3.47 5.06 -8.21
C ARG A 19 -2.96 4.03 -7.21
N ALA A 20 -2.21 3.03 -7.67
CA ALA A 20 -1.64 2.00 -6.80
C ALA A 20 -0.68 2.57 -5.74
N ILE A 21 0.10 3.60 -6.11
CA ILE A 21 1.00 4.30 -5.18
C ILE A 21 0.21 5.13 -4.15
N GLU A 22 -0.84 5.84 -4.56
CA GLU A 22 -1.70 6.63 -3.67
C GLU A 22 -2.39 5.73 -2.62
N GLU A 23 -2.84 4.54 -3.03
CA GLU A 23 -3.43 3.53 -2.15
C GLU A 23 -2.42 2.95 -1.14
N LEU A 24 -1.14 2.91 -1.48
CA LEU A 24 -0.08 2.50 -0.55
C LEU A 24 0.20 3.60 0.48
N LYS A 25 0.19 4.87 0.05
CA LYS A 25 0.39 6.03 0.92
C LYS A 25 -0.75 6.24 1.92
N SER A 26 -1.99 5.99 1.50
CA SER A 26 -3.19 6.17 2.33
C SER A 26 -3.45 5.00 3.30
N GLY A 27 -2.82 3.85 3.08
CA GLY A 27 -2.91 2.67 3.94
C GLY A 27 -2.04 2.76 5.19
N THR A 28 -1.44 1.63 5.59
CA THR A 28 -0.63 1.56 6.82
C THR A 28 0.71 2.29 6.74
N GLY A 29 1.07 2.81 5.57
CA GLY A 29 2.38 3.39 5.28
C GLY A 29 3.52 2.38 5.21
N PHE A 30 3.23 1.08 5.38
CA PHE A 30 4.21 -0.01 5.32
C PHE A 30 3.75 -1.11 4.38
N GLY A 31 4.59 -1.48 3.42
CA GLY A 31 4.28 -2.53 2.47
C GLY A 31 5.08 -2.41 1.19
N SER A 32 4.70 -3.21 0.21
CA SER A 32 5.20 -3.18 -1.16
C SER A 32 4.04 -3.33 -2.13
N VAL A 33 4.10 -2.62 -3.26
CA VAL A 33 3.20 -2.83 -4.39
C VAL A 33 4.04 -3.33 -5.57
N GLU A 34 3.56 -4.36 -6.25
CA GLU A 34 4.18 -4.93 -7.44
C GLU A 34 3.20 -4.79 -8.60
N ILE A 35 3.65 -4.17 -9.69
CA ILE A 35 2.82 -3.87 -10.86
C ILE A 35 3.42 -4.60 -12.04
N ILE A 36 2.64 -5.46 -12.67
CA ILE A 36 3.06 -6.26 -13.83
C ILE A 36 2.43 -5.64 -15.07
N ILE A 37 3.30 -5.30 -16.03
CA ILE A 37 2.91 -4.65 -17.29
C ILE A 37 3.29 -5.59 -18.44
N HIS A 38 2.30 -5.97 -19.24
CA HIS A 38 2.51 -6.68 -20.50
C HIS A 38 1.87 -5.88 -21.64
N GLU A 39 2.58 -5.82 -22.77
CA GLU A 39 2.09 -5.16 -24.00
C GLU A 39 1.63 -3.70 -23.79
N GLY A 40 2.29 -2.99 -22.87
CA GLY A 40 1.96 -1.59 -22.56
C GLY A 40 0.62 -1.41 -21.83
N ARG A 41 0.17 -2.45 -21.11
CA ARG A 41 -1.00 -2.42 -20.24
C ARG A 41 -0.67 -3.05 -18.89
N VAL A 42 -1.25 -2.51 -17.84
CA VAL A 42 -1.19 -3.14 -16.52
C VAL A 42 -2.06 -4.39 -16.56
N THR A 43 -1.46 -5.54 -16.32
CA THR A 43 -2.18 -6.83 -16.28
C THR A 43 -2.45 -7.28 -14.87
N GLN A 44 -1.64 -6.85 -13.90
CA GLN A 44 -1.78 -7.26 -12.51
C GLN A 44 -1.15 -6.23 -11.58
N ILE A 45 -1.78 -6.05 -10.42
CA ILE A 45 -1.29 -5.25 -9.31
C ILE A 45 -1.38 -6.13 -8.06
N GLU A 46 -0.25 -6.44 -7.45
CA GLU A 46 -0.18 -7.10 -6.15
C GLU A 46 0.18 -6.10 -5.05
N LYS A 47 -0.51 -6.19 -3.92
CA LYS A 47 -0.26 -5.36 -2.74
C LYS A 47 0.08 -6.25 -1.55
N ARG A 48 1.20 -5.96 -0.88
CA ARG A 48 1.57 -6.59 0.39
C ARG A 48 1.69 -5.50 1.45
N GLU A 49 0.79 -5.50 2.41
CA GLU A 49 0.80 -4.52 3.50
C GLU A 49 1.34 -5.15 4.78
N LYS A 50 2.11 -4.37 5.55
CA LYS A 50 2.50 -4.73 6.92
C LYS A 50 1.66 -3.91 7.89
N ILE A 51 0.73 -4.58 8.56
CA ILE A 51 -0.09 -3.97 9.60
C ILE A 51 0.66 -4.06 10.92
N ARG A 52 0.93 -2.92 11.56
CA ARG A 52 1.40 -2.89 12.94
C ARG A 52 0.21 -2.63 13.86
N PHE A 53 -0.13 -3.61 14.67
CA PHE A 53 -1.08 -3.41 15.75
C PHE A 53 -0.34 -2.69 16.88
N THR A 54 -0.51 -1.37 16.99
CA THR A 54 -0.18 -0.70 18.24
C THR A 54 -1.25 -1.08 19.24
N LEU A 55 -0.89 -1.92 20.22
CA LEU A 55 -1.71 -2.04 21.43
C LEU A 55 -1.76 -0.64 22.03
N ASP A 56 -2.92 0.01 21.88
CA ASP A 56 -3.18 1.27 22.55
C ASP A 56 -2.84 1.06 24.01
N LYS A 57 -1.82 1.79 24.47
CA LYS A 57 -1.34 1.75 25.85
C LYS A 57 -2.33 2.49 26.75
N SER A 58 -3.63 2.25 26.56
CA SER A 58 -4.68 2.82 27.37
C SER A 58 -5.09 1.82 28.45
N LYS A 59 -4.54 2.11 29.63
CA LYS A 59 -5.06 1.91 30.99
C LYS A 59 -4.63 0.67 31.79
N SER A 60 -3.89 1.04 32.84
CA SER A 60 -3.75 0.43 34.17
C SER A 60 -3.19 -0.98 34.24
N SER A 61 -1.88 -1.06 34.47
CA SER A 61 -1.33 -2.15 35.28
C SER A 61 -1.90 -2.03 36.71
N PRO A 62 -2.57 -3.05 37.25
CA PRO A 62 -3.10 -3.05 38.62
C PRO A 62 -1.99 -3.04 39.69
N THR A 63 -0.75 -3.26 39.30
CA THR A 63 0.40 -3.40 40.20
C THR A 63 0.76 -2.10 40.95
N ALA A 64 0.41 -0.92 40.43
CA ALA A 64 0.69 0.34 41.13
C ALA A 64 -0.23 0.61 42.33
N LEU A 65 -1.45 0.03 42.35
CA LEU A 65 -2.44 0.26 43.41
C LEU A 65 -2.27 -0.66 44.63
N ALA A 66 -1.53 -1.77 44.49
CA ALA A 66 -1.30 -2.73 45.58
C ALA A 66 -0.11 -2.38 46.49
N ALA A 67 0.79 -1.49 46.06
CA ALA A 67 1.99 -1.10 46.82
C ALA A 67 1.75 0.09 47.78
N ALA A 68 0.53 0.63 47.83
CA ALA A 68 0.18 1.83 48.60
C ALA A 68 -0.65 1.54 49.86
N LYS A 69 -0.68 0.30 50.36
CA LYS A 69 -1.47 -0.09 51.54
C LYS A 69 -0.66 -0.88 52.55
#